data_AF-A0A4Z0GRD5-F1
#
_entry.id   AF-A0A4Z0GRD5-F1
#
_cell.length_a   1.000
_cell.length_b   1.000
_cell.length_c   1.000
_cell.angle_alpha   90.00
_cell.angle_beta   90.00
_cell.angle_gamma   90.00
#
_symmetry.space_group_name_H-M   'P 1'
#
loop_
_entity.id
_entity.type
_entity.pdbx_description
1 polymer ?
#
loop_
_entity_poly.entity_id
_entity_poly.type
_entity_poly.pdbx_seq_one_letter_code
_entity_poly.pdbx_strand_id
1 'polypeptide(L)'
;MKRYTTIILAFFLAILFPFTVSAATPNDFETHLTSLENYVQSGQLTQSLTDTTGQLDDWAVIALARNGVLTQENQDAYLSKLQSETNLSGTSLEKVIIALKALKQDPMSFNGRNLIGELSKDNSLSTPSANIYALIALNTYEDKLPVDAVNTPAGLIQKILSQTDQDGGWGYAGPPADVDTTGAALAALAPYQSQADVKNAINKAVQYLAGSELPDGGFSNYGENSNSAAEAVIGLTSVGIDPTTGPFDKNGKNPVSNLYTFQSGNGYMWQSGYPEDPMTNDEVLKALVAYKTFFSGGKLFVFPKAISSDPVVKVPAPVIKPSSETSGISNNTSSKKSVVQVTSETSHLAGTRKTSPVKITSVVQNTTSTVPASKAAVHSALGKTEKSPDSKAKVSGTQPKTHKAVKKRQAQATRNKKNTPQTKATRSMAVNPVFLLTGIIIFLLGAAALIYRLTIWRRRA
;
A
#
# COMPACT_ATOMS: atom_id res chain seq x y z
N MET A 1 -67.78 -6.19 11.17
CA MET A 1 -66.53 -6.50 11.89
C MET A 1 -65.60 -7.52 11.22
N LYS A 2 -65.99 -8.26 10.17
CA LYS A 2 -65.13 -9.29 9.53
C LYS A 2 -64.34 -8.85 8.28
N ARG A 3 -64.45 -7.58 7.85
CA ARG A 3 -63.77 -7.06 6.63
C ARG A 3 -62.65 -6.06 6.91
N TYR A 4 -62.51 -5.60 8.15
CA TYR A 4 -61.44 -4.67 8.57
C TYR A 4 -60.27 -5.38 9.30
N THR A 5 -60.47 -6.63 9.73
CA THR A 5 -59.44 -7.44 10.40
C THR A 5 -58.38 -7.96 9.43
N THR A 6 -58.72 -8.17 8.16
CA THR A 6 -57.79 -8.72 7.15
C THR A 6 -56.79 -7.69 6.62
N ILE A 7 -57.17 -6.40 6.61
CA ILE A 7 -56.30 -5.32 6.08
C ILE A 7 -55.27 -4.87 7.12
N ILE A 8 -55.60 -4.93 8.41
CA ILE A 8 -54.66 -4.61 9.50
C ILE A 8 -53.62 -5.72 9.69
N LEU A 9 -53.97 -6.98 9.41
CA LEU A 9 -53.02 -8.10 9.47
C LEU A 9 -52.03 -8.10 8.29
N ALA A 10 -52.43 -7.60 7.12
CA ALA A 10 -51.53 -7.46 5.96
C ALA A 10 -50.52 -6.30 6.11
N PHE A 11 -50.87 -5.25 6.87
CA PHE A 11 -49.96 -4.11 7.11
C PHE A 11 -48.92 -4.37 8.21
N PHE A 12 -49.19 -5.28 9.15
CA PHE A 12 -48.20 -5.72 10.15
C PHE A 12 -47.26 -6.82 9.65
N LEU A 13 -47.60 -7.52 8.56
CA LEU A 13 -46.74 -8.53 7.95
C LEU A 13 -45.64 -7.93 7.05
N ALA A 14 -45.78 -6.67 6.64
CA ALA A 14 -44.81 -5.97 5.77
C ALA A 14 -43.69 -5.24 6.55
N ILE A 15 -43.76 -5.16 7.88
CA ILE A 15 -42.74 -4.52 8.74
C ILE A 15 -41.82 -5.57 9.40
N LEU A 16 -42.01 -6.86 9.07
CA LEU A 16 -41.19 -7.98 9.53
C LEU A 16 -40.29 -8.56 8.44
N PHE A 17 -40.03 -7.82 7.36
CA PHE A 17 -38.82 -8.10 6.59
C PHE A 17 -37.66 -7.47 7.35
N PRO A 18 -36.75 -8.25 7.96
CA PRO A 18 -35.47 -7.67 8.33
C PRO A 18 -34.91 -7.09 7.04
N PHE A 19 -34.59 -5.81 7.03
CA PHE A 19 -33.55 -5.34 6.14
C PHE A 19 -32.34 -6.19 6.50
N THR A 20 -32.08 -7.22 5.71
CA THR A 20 -30.83 -7.95 5.77
C THR A 20 -29.80 -6.91 5.36
N VAL A 21 -29.17 -6.28 6.36
CA VAL A 21 -27.87 -5.68 6.21
C VAL A 21 -27.01 -6.82 5.70
N SER A 22 -26.81 -6.87 4.38
CA SER A 22 -25.89 -7.80 3.77
C SER A 22 -24.50 -7.27 4.05
N ALA A 23 -24.07 -7.33 5.30
CA ALA A 23 -22.65 -7.46 5.57
C ALA A 23 -22.21 -8.66 4.74
N ALA A 24 -21.17 -8.51 3.92
CA ALA A 24 -20.59 -9.63 3.20
C ALA A 24 -20.41 -10.76 4.22
N THR A 25 -21.08 -11.89 3.98
CA THR A 25 -21.01 -12.99 4.93
C THR A 25 -19.54 -13.46 4.95
N PRO A 26 -19.03 -14.01 6.06
CA PRO A 26 -17.69 -14.61 6.06
C PRO A 26 -17.47 -15.60 4.91
N ASN A 27 -18.56 -16.21 4.42
CA ASN A 27 -18.60 -17.08 3.26
C ASN A 27 -18.29 -16.36 1.93
N ASP A 28 -18.68 -15.09 1.79
CA ASP A 28 -18.40 -14.29 0.59
C ASP A 28 -16.91 -13.91 0.54
N PHE A 29 -16.35 -13.42 1.66
CA PHE A 29 -14.93 -13.03 1.72
C PHE A 29 -13.98 -14.18 1.34
N GLU A 30 -14.09 -15.34 1.98
CA GLU A 30 -13.18 -16.46 1.71
C GLU A 30 -13.35 -16.99 0.28
N THR A 31 -14.56 -16.91 -0.28
CA THR A 31 -14.82 -17.26 -1.69
C THR A 31 -14.10 -16.30 -2.63
N HIS A 32 -14.23 -14.99 -2.43
CA HIS A 32 -13.57 -13.97 -3.23
C HIS A 32 -12.03 -14.09 -3.15
N LEU A 33 -11.49 -14.28 -1.94
CA LEU A 33 -10.06 -14.46 -1.75
C LEU A 33 -9.53 -15.73 -2.43
N THR A 34 -10.14 -16.90 -2.14
CA THR A 34 -9.68 -18.18 -2.68
C THR A 34 -9.81 -18.24 -4.21
N SER A 35 -10.88 -17.67 -4.77
CA SER A 35 -11.07 -17.57 -6.22
C SER A 35 -9.97 -16.74 -6.86
N LEU A 36 -9.68 -15.55 -6.30
CA LEU A 36 -8.64 -14.67 -6.82
C LEU A 36 -7.24 -15.26 -6.66
N GLU A 37 -6.94 -15.90 -5.53
CA GLU A 37 -5.67 -16.59 -5.30
C GLU A 37 -5.42 -17.67 -6.34
N ASN A 38 -6.40 -18.54 -6.60
CA ASN A 38 -6.28 -19.59 -7.62
C ASN A 38 -6.12 -18.99 -9.02
N TYR A 39 -6.87 -17.91 -9.30
CA TYR A 39 -6.84 -17.25 -10.59
C TYR A 39 -5.50 -16.58 -10.88
N VAL A 40 -5.00 -15.75 -9.95
CA VAL A 40 -3.67 -15.10 -10.06
C VAL A 40 -2.56 -16.16 -10.14
N GLN A 41 -2.60 -17.20 -9.31
CA GLN A 41 -1.59 -18.27 -9.34
C GLN A 41 -1.57 -19.09 -10.63
N SER A 42 -2.71 -19.20 -11.32
CA SER A 42 -2.79 -19.93 -12.59
C SER A 42 -2.10 -19.22 -13.76
N GLY A 43 -1.63 -17.97 -13.55
CA GLY A 43 -0.98 -17.18 -14.58
C GLY A 43 -1.91 -16.75 -15.72
N GLN A 44 -3.24 -16.88 -15.53
CA GLN A 44 -4.21 -16.66 -16.61
C GLN A 44 -4.24 -15.23 -17.17
N LEU A 45 -3.59 -14.25 -16.53
CA LEU A 45 -3.34 -12.94 -17.14
C LEU A 45 -2.04 -12.28 -16.68
N THR A 46 -0.90 -12.95 -16.75
CA THR A 46 0.41 -12.29 -16.63
C THR A 46 0.72 -11.49 -17.91
N GLN A 47 0.03 -10.36 -18.06
CA GLN A 47 0.43 -9.21 -18.87
C GLN A 47 0.39 -7.97 -17.97
N SER A 48 1.36 -7.86 -17.07
CA SER A 48 1.73 -6.53 -16.57
C SER A 48 2.34 -5.76 -17.75
N LEU A 49 2.16 -4.44 -17.79
CA LEU A 49 2.52 -3.53 -18.90
C LEU A 49 4.00 -3.62 -19.36
N THR A 50 4.84 -4.40 -18.69
CA THR A 50 6.26 -4.58 -18.95
C THR A 50 6.76 -6.02 -19.07
N ASP A 51 5.92 -7.04 -18.81
CA ASP A 51 6.41 -8.44 -18.73
C ASP A 51 5.47 -9.43 -19.43
N THR A 52 5.95 -9.98 -20.54
CA THR A 52 5.21 -10.93 -21.41
C THR A 52 5.51 -12.39 -21.07
N THR A 53 6.15 -12.68 -19.94
CA THR A 53 6.78 -13.99 -19.68
C THR A 53 5.90 -15.01 -18.95
N GLY A 54 4.65 -14.70 -18.60
CA GLY A 54 3.85 -15.66 -17.83
C GLY A 54 4.06 -15.60 -16.31
N GLN A 55 4.89 -14.66 -15.82
CA GLN A 55 5.39 -14.64 -14.45
C GLN A 55 4.64 -13.62 -13.57
N LEU A 56 4.49 -13.95 -12.29
CA LEU A 56 3.82 -13.10 -11.31
C LEU A 56 4.58 -11.78 -11.09
N ASP A 57 3.83 -10.69 -10.90
CA ASP A 57 4.36 -9.41 -10.42
C ASP A 57 4.78 -9.51 -8.94
N ASP A 58 5.65 -8.59 -8.51
CA ASP A 58 6.11 -8.48 -7.13
C ASP A 58 4.93 -8.44 -6.14
N TRP A 59 3.86 -7.71 -6.47
CA TRP A 59 2.70 -7.56 -5.58
C TRP A 59 1.91 -8.86 -5.39
N ALA A 60 1.69 -9.60 -6.47
CA ALA A 60 1.07 -10.93 -6.41
C ALA A 60 1.89 -11.87 -5.54
N VAL A 61 3.22 -11.90 -5.75
CA VAL A 61 4.14 -12.74 -4.96
C VAL A 61 4.07 -12.38 -3.48
N ILE A 62 4.10 -11.07 -3.15
CA ILE A 62 4.00 -10.61 -1.76
C ILE A 62 2.70 -11.09 -1.13
N ALA A 63 1.56 -10.89 -1.77
CA ALA A 63 0.25 -11.25 -1.21
C ALA A 63 0.10 -12.77 -1.02
N LEU A 64 0.44 -13.57 -2.04
CA LEU A 64 0.36 -15.03 -2.01
C LEU A 64 1.31 -15.64 -0.98
N ALA A 65 2.56 -15.14 -0.92
CA ALA A 65 3.54 -15.60 0.06
C ALA A 65 3.10 -15.23 1.48
N ARG A 66 2.50 -14.05 1.65
CA ARG A 66 1.99 -13.60 2.95
C ARG A 66 0.83 -14.45 3.45
N ASN A 67 -0.08 -14.86 2.55
CA ASN A 67 -1.16 -15.78 2.91
C ASN A 67 -0.71 -17.25 2.99
N GLY A 68 0.55 -17.56 2.64
CA GLY A 68 1.11 -18.91 2.73
C GLY A 68 0.58 -19.87 1.66
N VAL A 69 0.07 -19.34 0.54
CA VAL A 69 -0.54 -20.13 -0.54
C VAL A 69 0.28 -20.14 -1.83
N LEU A 70 1.33 -19.32 -1.93
CA LEU A 70 2.22 -19.28 -3.10
C LEU A 70 2.78 -20.68 -3.40
N THR A 71 2.53 -21.20 -4.60
CA THR A 71 3.09 -22.48 -5.02
C THR A 71 4.62 -22.45 -5.12
N GLN A 72 5.25 -23.60 -4.86
CA GLN A 72 6.70 -23.73 -5.00
C GLN A 72 7.16 -23.42 -6.44
N GLU A 73 6.39 -23.83 -7.45
CA GLU A 73 6.67 -23.54 -8.86
C GLU A 73 6.71 -22.03 -9.14
N ASN A 74 5.71 -21.28 -8.68
CA ASN A 74 5.66 -19.83 -8.87
C ASN A 74 6.76 -19.11 -8.06
N GLN A 75 7.07 -19.60 -6.86
CA GLN A 75 8.19 -19.10 -6.08
C GLN A 75 9.53 -19.31 -6.80
N ASP A 76 9.79 -20.51 -7.31
CA ASP A 76 11.04 -20.84 -8.00
C ASP A 76 11.16 -20.06 -9.32
N ALA A 77 10.06 -19.90 -10.06
CA ALA A 77 10.02 -19.09 -11.27
C ALA A 77 10.33 -17.61 -10.98
N TYR A 78 9.73 -17.04 -9.95
CA TYR A 78 9.98 -15.65 -9.54
C TYR A 78 11.41 -15.44 -9.06
N LEU A 79 11.95 -16.33 -8.21
CA LEU A 79 13.35 -16.24 -7.78
C LEU A 79 14.33 -16.40 -8.94
N SER A 80 14.02 -17.26 -9.92
CA SER A 80 14.83 -17.42 -11.14
C SER A 80 14.81 -16.16 -12.01
N LYS A 81 13.65 -15.50 -12.14
CA LYS A 81 13.52 -14.19 -12.79
C LYS A 81 14.46 -13.18 -12.14
N LEU A 82 14.37 -13.02 -10.81
CA LEU A 82 15.18 -12.06 -10.06
C LEU A 82 16.70 -12.35 -10.13
N GLN A 83 17.12 -13.61 -10.29
CA GLN A 83 18.53 -13.94 -10.51
C GLN A 83 19.07 -13.39 -11.84
N SER A 84 18.21 -13.23 -12.85
CA SER A 84 18.57 -12.63 -14.14
C SER A 84 18.53 -11.09 -14.13
N GLU A 85 17.90 -10.48 -13.12
CA GLU A 85 17.76 -9.04 -13.01
C GLU A 85 19.00 -8.41 -12.37
N THR A 86 19.80 -7.74 -13.22
CA THR A 86 21.05 -7.10 -12.80
C THR A 86 20.89 -5.60 -12.48
N ASN A 87 19.83 -4.97 -12.98
CA ASN A 87 19.62 -3.51 -12.90
C ASN A 87 18.37 -3.15 -12.09
N LEU A 88 18.42 -3.39 -10.78
CA LEU A 88 17.38 -2.96 -9.84
C LEU A 88 17.66 -1.55 -9.35
N SER A 89 16.70 -0.64 -9.47
CA SER A 89 16.79 0.74 -8.95
C SER A 89 15.39 1.31 -8.67
N GLY A 90 15.33 2.37 -7.85
CA GLY A 90 14.08 3.05 -7.51
C GLY A 90 13.01 2.09 -7.00
N THR A 91 11.77 2.25 -7.47
CA THR A 91 10.63 1.44 -7.01
C THR A 91 10.76 -0.04 -7.31
N SER A 92 11.45 -0.44 -8.39
CA SER A 92 11.71 -1.86 -8.64
C SER A 92 12.60 -2.48 -7.57
N LEU A 93 13.63 -1.77 -7.11
CA LEU A 93 14.47 -2.24 -6.00
C LEU A 93 13.69 -2.37 -4.69
N GLU A 94 12.84 -1.38 -4.39
CA GLU A 94 11.97 -1.38 -3.21
C GLU A 94 11.04 -2.60 -3.21
N LYS A 95 10.29 -2.81 -4.30
CA LYS A 95 9.36 -3.93 -4.45
C LYS A 95 10.05 -5.29 -4.32
N VAL A 96 11.19 -5.47 -4.98
CA VAL A 96 11.96 -6.72 -4.90
C VAL A 96 12.41 -7.00 -3.46
N ILE A 97 12.88 -6.00 -2.72
CA ILE A 97 13.24 -6.18 -1.31
C ILE A 97 12.03 -6.64 -0.49
N ILE A 98 10.85 -6.06 -0.72
CA ILE A 98 9.60 -6.41 -0.03
C ILE A 98 9.19 -7.85 -0.38
N ALA A 99 9.25 -8.24 -1.65
CA ALA A 99 8.97 -9.59 -2.11
C ALA A 99 9.92 -10.63 -1.51
N LEU A 100 11.24 -10.35 -1.50
CA LEU A 100 12.22 -11.22 -0.85
C LEU A 100 11.92 -11.43 0.64
N LYS A 101 11.52 -10.38 1.36
CA LYS A 101 11.08 -10.48 2.76
C LYS A 101 9.84 -11.36 2.91
N ALA A 102 8.85 -11.24 2.02
CA ALA A 102 7.66 -12.08 2.00
C ALA A 102 8.02 -13.56 1.76
N LEU A 103 8.98 -13.82 0.86
CA LEU A 103 9.53 -15.13 0.53
C LEU A 103 10.54 -15.68 1.56
N LYS A 104 10.76 -14.95 2.66
CA LYS A 104 11.75 -15.29 3.71
C LYS A 104 13.18 -15.44 3.16
N GLN A 105 13.49 -14.77 2.06
CA GLN A 105 14.85 -14.61 1.53
C GLN A 105 15.55 -13.42 2.21
N ASP A 106 16.88 -13.46 2.28
CA ASP A 106 17.66 -12.35 2.84
C ASP A 106 18.06 -11.34 1.75
N PRO A 107 17.46 -10.14 1.71
CA PRO A 107 17.80 -9.11 0.73
C PRO A 107 19.21 -8.52 0.93
N MET A 108 19.91 -8.81 2.04
CA MET A 108 21.30 -8.38 2.24
C MET A 108 22.33 -9.27 1.52
N SER A 109 21.93 -10.45 1.07
CA SER A 109 22.82 -11.43 0.44
C SER A 109 22.24 -12.07 -0.82
N PHE A 110 21.17 -11.49 -1.37
CA PHE A 110 20.49 -12.03 -2.54
C PHE A 110 21.32 -11.87 -3.82
N ASN A 111 21.58 -12.98 -4.52
CA ASN A 111 22.38 -13.02 -5.75
C ASN A 111 23.76 -12.35 -5.61
N GLY A 112 24.39 -12.48 -4.43
CA GLY A 112 25.68 -11.86 -4.11
C GLY A 112 25.63 -10.34 -3.92
N ARG A 113 24.43 -9.75 -3.85
CA ARG A 113 24.21 -8.31 -3.66
C ARG A 113 23.58 -8.02 -2.30
N ASN A 114 23.90 -6.84 -1.78
CA ASN A 114 23.26 -6.29 -0.59
C ASN A 114 22.25 -5.22 -1.02
N LEU A 115 21.02 -5.65 -1.36
CA LEU A 115 19.97 -4.76 -1.86
C LEU A 115 19.52 -3.73 -0.81
N ILE A 116 19.56 -4.09 0.48
CA ILE A 116 19.32 -3.15 1.59
C ILE A 116 20.37 -2.03 1.58
N GLY A 117 21.64 -2.41 1.43
CA GLY A 117 22.75 -1.45 1.33
C GLY A 117 22.62 -0.55 0.10
N GLU A 118 22.22 -1.09 -1.04
CA GLU A 118 21.98 -0.32 -2.27
C GLU A 118 20.84 0.69 -2.09
N LEU A 119 19.68 0.26 -1.59
CA LEU A 119 18.53 1.15 -1.33
C LEU A 119 18.87 2.23 -0.29
N SER A 120 19.66 1.89 0.74
CA SER A 120 20.07 2.84 1.76
C SER A 120 20.93 3.99 1.22
N LYS A 121 21.57 3.80 0.06
CA LYS A 121 22.44 4.79 -0.62
C LYS A 121 21.76 5.45 -1.83
N ASP A 122 20.52 5.07 -2.15
CA ASP A 122 19.80 5.58 -3.30
C ASP A 122 19.39 7.06 -3.11
N ASN A 123 20.01 7.96 -3.86
CA ASN A 123 19.72 9.39 -3.80
C ASN A 123 18.58 9.83 -4.76
N SER A 124 17.96 8.89 -5.48
CA SER A 124 16.89 9.19 -6.44
C SER A 124 15.49 9.30 -5.82
N LEU A 125 15.33 8.89 -4.56
CA LEU A 125 14.04 8.93 -3.86
C LEU A 125 13.57 10.37 -3.65
N SER A 126 12.54 10.77 -4.40
CA SER A 126 12.07 12.16 -4.48
C SER A 126 10.57 12.33 -4.34
N THR A 127 9.78 11.27 -4.42
CA THR A 127 8.31 11.31 -4.32
C THR A 127 7.83 10.71 -3.00
N PRO A 128 6.62 11.06 -2.53
CA PRO A 128 5.99 10.41 -1.39
C PRO A 128 5.94 8.88 -1.54
N SER A 129 5.48 8.37 -2.69
CA SER A 129 5.40 6.93 -2.93
C SER A 129 6.76 6.22 -2.83
N ALA A 130 7.83 6.82 -3.37
CA ALA A 130 9.18 6.26 -3.25
C ALA A 130 9.63 6.20 -1.78
N ASN A 131 9.42 7.27 -1.01
CA ASN A 131 9.75 7.27 0.42
C ASN A 131 8.96 6.22 1.21
N ILE A 132 7.67 6.04 0.87
CA ILE A 132 6.76 5.07 1.50
C ILE A 132 7.26 3.64 1.29
N TYR A 133 7.51 3.25 0.03
CA TYR A 133 7.96 1.89 -0.27
C TYR A 133 9.39 1.63 0.20
N ALA A 134 10.28 2.62 0.16
CA ALA A 134 11.59 2.52 0.78
C ALA A 134 11.49 2.28 2.30
N LEU A 135 10.56 2.94 3.01
CA LEU A 135 10.36 2.71 4.44
C LEU A 135 9.87 1.28 4.72
N ILE A 136 8.95 0.76 3.91
CA ILE A 136 8.48 -0.63 4.02
C ILE A 136 9.63 -1.62 3.77
N ALA A 137 10.44 -1.38 2.74
CA ALA A 137 11.60 -2.20 2.39
C ALA A 137 12.64 -2.23 3.53
N LEU A 138 13.01 -1.06 4.06
CA LEU A 138 14.03 -0.90 5.10
C LEU A 138 13.52 -1.16 6.53
N ASN A 139 12.21 -1.32 6.74
CA ASN A 139 11.66 -1.66 8.05
C ASN A 139 12.37 -2.90 8.63
N THR A 140 12.82 -2.80 9.88
CA THR A 140 13.63 -3.76 10.66
C THR A 140 15.13 -3.87 10.31
N TYR A 141 15.64 -3.01 9.41
CA TYR A 141 17.07 -3.02 8.99
C TYR A 141 17.91 -1.85 9.54
N GLU A 142 17.37 -0.97 10.37
CA GLU A 142 18.08 0.21 10.92
C GLU A 142 19.49 -0.14 11.45
N ASP A 143 19.59 -1.17 12.30
CA ASP A 143 20.86 -1.60 12.91
C ASP A 143 21.86 -2.25 11.93
N LYS A 144 21.45 -2.45 10.67
CA LYS A 144 22.24 -3.10 9.61
C LYS A 144 22.63 -2.14 8.48
N LEU A 145 22.21 -0.88 8.56
CA LEU A 145 22.52 0.12 7.55
C LEU A 145 24.00 0.55 7.65
N PRO A 146 24.63 0.87 6.51
CA PRO A 146 25.98 1.43 6.52
C PRO A 146 25.97 2.86 7.10
N VAL A 147 27.12 3.30 7.63
CA VAL A 147 27.26 4.62 8.28
C VAL A 147 26.95 5.78 7.32
N ASP A 148 27.16 5.58 6.01
CA ASP A 148 26.89 6.57 4.96
C ASP A 148 25.48 6.42 4.33
N ALA A 149 24.56 5.70 4.98
CA ALA A 149 23.19 5.58 4.53
C ALA A 149 22.49 6.95 4.45
N VAL A 150 21.93 7.27 3.30
CA VAL A 150 21.11 8.48 3.07
C VAL A 150 19.63 8.22 3.32
N ASN A 151 19.19 6.97 3.20
CA ASN A 151 17.84 6.52 3.52
C ASN A 151 17.89 5.62 4.75
N THR A 152 17.46 6.16 5.89
CA THR A 152 17.21 5.41 7.11
C THR A 152 15.71 5.38 7.39
N PRO A 153 15.16 4.34 8.04
CA PRO A 153 13.79 4.35 8.52
C PRO A 153 13.40 5.64 9.24
N ALA A 154 14.22 6.13 10.18
CA ALA A 154 13.98 7.40 10.87
C ALA A 154 13.90 8.60 9.91
N GLY A 155 14.84 8.69 8.95
CA GLY A 155 14.85 9.78 7.96
C GLY A 155 13.66 9.71 6.99
N LEU A 156 13.28 8.51 6.56
CA LEU A 156 12.15 8.28 5.68
C LEU A 156 10.82 8.60 6.36
N ILE A 157 10.64 8.26 7.63
CA ILE A 157 9.47 8.67 8.42
C ILE A 157 9.35 10.20 8.40
N GLN A 158 10.42 10.93 8.68
CA GLN A 158 10.38 12.40 8.67
C GLN A 158 10.08 12.97 7.29
N LYS A 159 10.65 12.39 6.22
CA LYS A 159 10.31 12.77 4.83
C LYS A 159 8.81 12.56 4.55
N ILE A 160 8.27 11.39 4.88
CA ILE A 160 6.84 11.08 4.69
C ILE A 160 5.96 12.07 5.48
N LEU A 161 6.24 12.29 6.76
CA LEU A 161 5.46 13.23 7.58
C LEU A 161 5.52 14.67 7.07
N SER A 162 6.63 15.09 6.47
CA SER A 162 6.77 16.42 5.85
C SER A 162 5.99 16.59 4.54
N GLN A 163 5.55 15.48 3.94
CA GLN A 163 4.84 15.45 2.65
C GLN A 163 3.31 15.33 2.80
N THR A 164 2.79 15.34 4.03
CA THR A 164 1.35 15.29 4.29
C THR A 164 0.66 16.57 3.80
N ASP A 165 -0.50 16.41 3.16
CA ASP A 165 -1.35 17.51 2.73
C ASP A 165 -2.11 18.14 3.93
N GLN A 166 -2.69 19.32 3.72
CA GLN A 166 -3.51 20.03 4.70
C GLN A 166 -4.69 19.19 5.22
N ASP A 167 -5.24 18.32 4.36
CA ASP A 167 -6.36 17.43 4.67
C ASP A 167 -5.92 16.16 5.41
N GLY A 168 -4.61 15.97 5.60
CA GLY A 168 -4.05 14.88 6.43
C GLY A 168 -3.66 13.61 5.69
N GLY A 169 -3.88 13.54 4.38
CA GLY A 169 -3.43 12.44 3.51
C GLY A 169 -2.14 12.75 2.75
N TRP A 170 -1.78 11.87 1.82
CA TRP A 170 -0.63 12.02 0.90
C TRP A 170 -1.09 11.88 -0.53
N GLY A 171 -0.43 12.58 -1.45
CA GLY A 171 -0.64 12.44 -2.89
C GLY A 171 0.57 11.83 -3.59
N TYR A 172 0.35 11.15 -4.72
CA TYR A 172 1.36 10.37 -5.44
C TYR A 172 2.70 11.10 -5.68
N ALA A 173 2.62 12.37 -6.11
CA ALA A 173 3.78 13.23 -6.37
C ALA A 173 3.85 14.44 -5.42
N GLY A 174 3.12 14.38 -4.30
CA GLY A 174 2.81 15.52 -3.43
C GLY A 174 1.32 15.90 -3.50
N PRO A 175 0.90 16.97 -2.81
CA PRO A 175 -0.49 17.40 -2.76
C PRO A 175 -1.12 17.64 -4.15
N PRO A 176 -2.45 17.44 -4.31
CA PRO A 176 -3.41 17.10 -3.25
C PRO A 176 -3.34 15.63 -2.81
N ALA A 177 -3.84 15.34 -1.62
CA ALA A 177 -3.95 13.96 -1.14
C ALA A 177 -4.83 13.08 -2.04
N ASP A 178 -4.47 11.80 -2.13
CA ASP A 178 -5.26 10.75 -2.77
C ASP A 178 -5.38 9.50 -1.88
N VAL A 179 -6.40 8.69 -2.12
CA VAL A 179 -6.71 7.51 -1.29
C VAL A 179 -5.61 6.47 -1.38
N ASP A 180 -5.11 6.20 -2.59
CA ASP A 180 -4.12 5.17 -2.89
C ASP A 180 -2.81 5.43 -2.11
N THR A 181 -2.26 6.64 -2.25
CA THR A 181 -1.01 7.04 -1.59
C THR A 181 -1.20 7.16 -0.08
N THR A 182 -2.39 7.58 0.37
CA THR A 182 -2.70 7.63 1.81
C THR A 182 -2.79 6.23 2.43
N GLY A 183 -3.38 5.26 1.72
CA GLY A 183 -3.41 3.86 2.11
C GLY A 183 -2.01 3.27 2.26
N ALA A 184 -1.16 3.46 1.24
CA ALA A 184 0.23 3.02 1.27
C ALA A 184 1.04 3.68 2.40
N ALA A 185 0.84 4.99 2.66
CA ALA A 185 1.49 5.70 3.75
C ALA A 185 1.11 5.15 5.14
N LEU A 186 -0.19 4.86 5.36
CA LEU A 186 -0.65 4.21 6.59
C LEU A 186 0.04 2.86 6.80
N ALA A 187 0.17 2.07 5.73
CA ALA A 187 0.82 0.77 5.79
C ALA A 187 2.33 0.87 6.14
N ALA A 188 3.04 1.86 5.59
CA ALA A 188 4.45 2.11 5.89
C ALA A 188 4.68 2.64 7.31
N LEU A 189 3.76 3.47 7.83
CA LEU A 189 3.86 4.09 9.15
C LEU A 189 3.37 3.18 10.29
N ALA A 190 2.57 2.15 10.00
CA ALA A 190 1.99 1.25 10.99
C ALA A 190 2.99 0.65 12.02
N PRO A 191 4.23 0.25 11.64
CA PRO A 191 5.22 -0.26 12.62
C PRO A 191 5.66 0.79 13.64
N TYR A 192 5.47 2.08 13.34
CA TYR A 192 5.99 3.22 14.10
C TYR A 192 4.88 3.99 14.84
N GLN A 193 3.67 3.46 14.89
CA GLN A 193 2.47 4.09 15.49
C GLN A 193 2.59 4.44 16.99
N SER A 194 3.65 4.00 17.68
CA SER A 194 3.95 4.41 19.06
C SER A 194 4.59 5.80 19.15
N GLN A 195 5.18 6.30 18.05
CA GLN A 195 5.72 7.66 17.96
C GLN A 195 4.56 8.66 17.86
N ALA A 196 4.63 9.75 18.63
CA ALA A 196 3.50 10.66 18.80
C ALA A 196 3.13 11.41 17.50
N ASP A 197 4.12 11.83 16.74
CA ASP A 197 3.99 12.47 15.43
C ASP A 197 3.40 11.51 14.38
N VAL A 198 3.91 10.28 14.32
CA VAL A 198 3.39 9.23 13.45
C VAL A 198 1.94 8.90 13.80
N LYS A 199 1.62 8.71 15.08
CA LYS A 199 0.24 8.46 15.54
C LYS A 199 -0.71 9.58 15.14
N ASN A 200 -0.27 10.83 15.27
CA ASN A 200 -1.08 11.99 14.88
C ASN A 200 -1.33 12.01 13.35
N ALA A 201 -0.31 11.73 12.54
CA ALA A 201 -0.45 11.63 11.09
C ALA A 201 -1.39 10.48 10.67
N ILE A 202 -1.24 9.30 11.28
CA ILE A 202 -2.16 8.16 11.09
C ILE A 202 -3.60 8.56 11.37
N ASN A 203 -3.87 9.23 12.49
CA ASN A 203 -5.23 9.64 12.85
C ASN A 203 -5.85 10.60 11.82
N LYS A 204 -5.06 11.55 11.31
CA LYS A 204 -5.52 12.49 10.28
C LYS A 204 -5.80 11.79 8.95
N ALA A 205 -4.92 10.89 8.54
CA ALA A 205 -5.08 10.10 7.33
C ALA A 205 -6.32 9.20 7.38
N VAL A 206 -6.60 8.59 8.53
CA VAL A 206 -7.84 7.82 8.74
C VAL A 206 -9.09 8.72 8.63
N GLN A 207 -9.04 9.95 9.16
CA GLN A 207 -10.13 10.91 9.01
C GLN A 207 -10.32 11.34 7.55
N TYR A 208 -9.23 11.57 6.82
CA TYR A 208 -9.25 11.85 5.39
C TYR A 208 -9.92 10.71 4.61
N LEU A 209 -9.55 9.46 4.86
CA LEU A 209 -10.18 8.30 4.22
C LEU A 209 -11.66 8.21 4.56
N ALA A 210 -12.04 8.33 5.84
CA ALA A 210 -13.45 8.28 6.24
C ALA A 210 -14.30 9.40 5.62
N GLY A 211 -13.72 10.57 5.39
CA GLY A 211 -14.35 11.70 4.70
C GLY A 211 -14.40 11.56 3.17
N SER A 212 -13.50 10.75 2.59
CA SER A 212 -13.41 10.50 1.15
C SER A 212 -14.27 9.32 0.69
N GLU A 213 -14.69 8.47 1.62
CA GLU A 213 -15.51 7.29 1.35
C GLU A 213 -16.92 7.65 0.85
N LEU A 214 -17.33 7.02 -0.24
CA LEU A 214 -18.62 7.20 -0.88
C LEU A 214 -19.74 6.44 -0.16
N PRO A 215 -21.04 6.75 -0.42
CA PRO A 215 -22.17 6.05 0.20
C PRO A 215 -22.25 4.55 -0.07
N ASP A 216 -21.51 4.03 -1.04
CA ASP A 216 -21.38 2.60 -1.36
C ASP A 216 -20.10 1.95 -0.81
N GLY A 217 -19.34 2.67 0.01
CA GLY A 217 -18.08 2.21 0.57
C GLY A 217 -16.88 2.37 -0.37
N GLY A 218 -17.08 2.89 -1.58
CA GLY A 218 -16.01 3.12 -2.56
C GLY A 218 -15.27 4.45 -2.38
N PHE A 219 -14.36 4.73 -3.31
CA PHE A 219 -13.54 5.95 -3.33
C PHE A 219 -13.36 6.44 -4.77
N SER A 220 -13.40 7.76 -5.02
CA SER A 220 -13.54 8.32 -6.37
C SER A 220 -12.45 9.31 -6.81
N ASN A 221 -11.24 9.27 -6.24
CA ASN A 221 -10.16 10.22 -6.59
C ASN A 221 -9.85 10.26 -8.10
N TYR A 222 -10.02 9.13 -8.80
CA TYR A 222 -9.82 8.99 -10.24
C TYR A 222 -11.06 8.44 -10.96
N GLY A 223 -12.24 8.71 -10.38
CA GLY A 223 -13.44 7.92 -10.61
C GLY A 223 -13.49 6.71 -9.68
N GLU A 224 -14.69 6.21 -9.40
CA GLU A 224 -14.86 5.09 -8.47
C GLU A 224 -14.19 3.84 -9.02
N ASN A 225 -13.25 3.27 -8.27
CA ASN A 225 -12.39 2.18 -8.73
C ASN A 225 -11.96 1.25 -7.60
N SER A 226 -11.66 0.00 -7.97
CA SER A 226 -11.26 -1.06 -7.05
C SER A 226 -9.89 -0.85 -6.42
N ASN A 227 -8.93 -0.24 -7.13
CA ASN A 227 -7.56 -0.04 -6.62
C ASN A 227 -7.55 0.95 -5.44
N SER A 228 -8.29 2.06 -5.53
CA SER A 228 -8.42 2.99 -4.42
C SER A 228 -9.09 2.35 -3.19
N ALA A 229 -10.15 1.55 -3.40
CA ALA A 229 -10.75 0.78 -2.30
C ALA A 229 -9.78 -0.24 -1.69
N ALA A 230 -8.95 -0.88 -2.53
CA ALA A 230 -7.95 -1.85 -2.11
C ALA A 230 -6.87 -1.20 -1.23
N GLU A 231 -6.28 -0.09 -1.66
CA GLU A 231 -5.28 0.63 -0.88
C GLU A 231 -5.84 1.20 0.43
N ALA A 232 -7.09 1.67 0.44
CA ALA A 232 -7.78 2.05 1.68
C ALA A 232 -7.88 0.86 2.66
N VAL A 233 -8.29 -0.32 2.19
CA VAL A 233 -8.35 -1.54 3.00
C VAL A 233 -6.96 -1.91 3.54
N ILE A 234 -5.91 -1.87 2.71
CA ILE A 234 -4.53 -2.17 3.12
C ILE A 234 -4.06 -1.20 4.22
N GLY A 235 -4.28 0.10 4.03
CA GLY A 235 -3.89 1.13 4.99
C GLY A 235 -4.60 1.01 6.33
N LEU A 236 -5.93 0.92 6.31
CA LEU A 236 -6.77 0.84 7.51
C LEU A 236 -6.44 -0.39 8.35
N THR A 237 -6.38 -1.56 7.72
CA THR A 237 -6.05 -2.82 8.39
C THR A 237 -4.64 -2.80 8.97
N SER A 238 -3.69 -2.16 8.28
CA SER A 238 -2.32 -2.00 8.77
C SER A 238 -2.25 -1.21 10.07
N VAL A 239 -3.06 -0.16 10.24
CA VAL A 239 -3.12 0.63 11.49
C VAL A 239 -4.14 0.10 12.51
N GLY A 240 -4.69 -1.09 12.27
CA GLY A 240 -5.54 -1.79 13.23
C GLY A 240 -7.01 -1.36 13.19
N ILE A 241 -7.47 -0.78 12.08
CA ILE A 241 -8.86 -0.38 11.89
C ILE A 241 -9.55 -1.38 10.98
N ASP A 242 -10.70 -1.88 11.42
CA ASP A 242 -11.56 -2.71 10.62
C ASP A 242 -12.28 -1.84 9.56
N PRO A 243 -12.02 -2.05 8.26
CA PRO A 243 -12.62 -1.25 7.19
C PRO A 243 -14.11 -1.57 6.97
N THR A 244 -14.73 -2.47 7.73
CA THR A 244 -16.14 -2.87 7.57
C THR A 244 -17.07 -2.34 8.65
N THR A 245 -16.55 -1.57 9.60
CA THR A 245 -17.29 -1.12 10.78
C THR A 245 -17.06 0.37 11.08
N GLY A 246 -17.86 0.90 12.01
CA GLY A 246 -17.67 2.25 12.54
C GLY A 246 -17.83 3.32 11.45
N PRO A 247 -16.87 4.24 11.28
CA PRO A 247 -16.98 5.31 10.28
C PRO A 247 -16.96 4.80 8.83
N PHE A 248 -16.47 3.57 8.60
CA PHE A 248 -16.38 2.93 7.29
C PHE A 248 -17.55 2.01 6.94
N ASP A 249 -18.60 2.01 7.78
CA ASP A 249 -19.85 1.31 7.48
C ASP A 249 -20.96 2.29 7.08
N LYS A 250 -21.26 2.35 5.78
CA LYS A 250 -22.35 3.15 5.19
C LYS A 250 -23.63 2.31 5.02
N ASN A 251 -24.16 1.80 6.14
CA ASN A 251 -25.37 0.96 6.19
C ASN A 251 -25.20 -0.41 5.49
N GLY A 252 -24.17 -1.16 5.87
CA GLY A 252 -23.81 -2.44 5.28
C GLY A 252 -22.96 -2.34 4.02
N LYS A 253 -22.58 -1.12 3.62
CA LYS A 253 -21.70 -0.86 2.49
C LYS A 253 -20.40 -0.27 3.01
N ASN A 254 -19.30 -0.89 2.64
CA ASN A 254 -17.97 -0.60 3.16
C ASN A 254 -16.89 -0.93 2.12
N PRO A 255 -15.65 -0.44 2.29
CA PRO A 255 -14.54 -0.69 1.38
C PRO A 255 -14.37 -2.14 0.93
N VAL A 256 -14.50 -3.12 1.84
CA VAL A 256 -14.36 -4.54 1.49
C VAL A 256 -15.50 -5.02 0.61
N SER A 257 -16.75 -4.69 0.96
CA SER A 257 -17.92 -5.05 0.14
C SER A 257 -17.94 -4.31 -1.21
N ASN A 258 -17.38 -3.10 -1.28
CA ASN A 258 -17.24 -2.34 -2.51
C ASN A 258 -16.31 -3.04 -3.51
N LEU A 259 -15.18 -3.60 -3.04
CA LEU A 259 -14.28 -4.40 -3.88
C LEU A 259 -15.00 -5.51 -4.65
N TYR A 260 -15.93 -6.22 -4.00
CA TYR A 260 -16.67 -7.32 -4.62
C TYR A 260 -17.55 -6.88 -5.79
N THR A 261 -17.96 -5.61 -5.83
CA THR A 261 -18.76 -5.07 -6.94
C THR A 261 -17.98 -4.96 -8.25
N PHE A 262 -16.64 -5.00 -8.17
CA PHE A 262 -15.75 -4.96 -9.32
C PHE A 262 -15.33 -6.37 -9.79
N GLN A 263 -15.87 -7.44 -9.21
CA GLN A 263 -15.56 -8.79 -9.67
C GLN A 263 -16.02 -8.99 -11.12
N SER A 264 -15.13 -9.52 -11.95
CA SER A 264 -15.37 -9.85 -13.35
C SER A 264 -14.87 -11.26 -13.62
N GLY A 265 -15.79 -12.24 -13.70
CA GLY A 265 -15.40 -13.65 -13.78
C GLY A 265 -14.64 -14.07 -12.52
N ASN A 266 -13.40 -14.54 -12.68
CA ASN A 266 -12.53 -14.95 -11.57
C ASN A 266 -11.55 -13.84 -11.14
N GLY A 267 -11.48 -12.72 -11.87
CA GLY A 267 -10.67 -11.56 -11.54
C GLY A 267 -11.51 -10.32 -11.24
N TYR A 268 -10.90 -9.16 -11.38
CA TYR A 268 -11.45 -7.85 -11.04
C TYR A 268 -11.17 -6.84 -12.14
N MET A 269 -12.14 -5.94 -12.36
CA MET A 269 -12.00 -4.79 -13.24
C MET A 269 -11.58 -3.55 -12.43
N TRP A 270 -10.81 -2.65 -13.04
CA TRP A 270 -10.39 -1.42 -12.37
C TRP A 270 -11.58 -0.51 -12.06
N GLN A 271 -12.42 -0.27 -13.07
CA GLN A 271 -13.63 0.54 -12.98
C GLN A 271 -14.80 -0.22 -13.60
N SER A 272 -16.03 0.09 -13.16
CA SER A 272 -17.23 -0.54 -13.72
C SER A 272 -17.29 -0.36 -15.24
N GLY A 273 -17.41 -1.47 -15.96
CA GLY A 273 -17.49 -1.50 -17.43
C GLY A 273 -16.13 -1.58 -18.15
N TYR A 274 -15.02 -1.61 -17.42
CA TYR A 274 -13.71 -1.91 -17.98
C TYR A 274 -13.50 -3.43 -18.05
N PRO A 275 -12.61 -3.92 -18.93
CA PRO A 275 -12.18 -5.30 -18.88
C PRO A 275 -11.47 -5.59 -17.56
N GLU A 276 -11.38 -6.88 -17.25
CA GLU A 276 -10.51 -7.38 -16.20
C GLU A 276 -9.04 -6.97 -16.45
N ASP A 277 -8.31 -6.64 -15.39
CA ASP A 277 -6.96 -6.10 -15.47
C ASP A 277 -6.00 -6.80 -14.47
N PRO A 278 -4.81 -7.26 -14.91
CA PRO A 278 -3.87 -7.99 -14.05
C PRO A 278 -3.38 -7.18 -12.84
N MET A 279 -3.04 -5.91 -13.07
CA MET A 279 -2.56 -5.04 -11.99
C MET A 279 -3.66 -4.85 -10.94
N THR A 280 -4.91 -4.69 -11.39
CA THR A 280 -6.08 -4.63 -10.52
C THR A 280 -6.25 -5.90 -9.69
N ASN A 281 -6.06 -7.08 -10.29
CA ASN A 281 -6.11 -8.34 -9.55
C ASN A 281 -5.07 -8.37 -8.42
N ASP A 282 -3.85 -7.90 -8.68
CA ASP A 282 -2.78 -7.86 -7.67
C ASP A 282 -3.11 -6.89 -6.53
N GLU A 283 -3.67 -5.72 -6.85
CA GLU A 283 -4.13 -4.72 -5.87
C GLU A 283 -5.25 -5.27 -4.98
N VAL A 284 -6.29 -5.85 -5.58
CA VAL A 284 -7.40 -6.46 -4.83
C VAL A 284 -6.91 -7.64 -4.00
N LEU A 285 -6.01 -8.47 -4.52
CA LEU A 285 -5.44 -9.60 -3.80
C LEU A 285 -4.66 -9.13 -2.56
N LYS A 286 -3.81 -8.11 -2.69
CA LYS A 286 -3.13 -7.48 -1.54
C LYS A 286 -4.14 -7.05 -0.48
N ALA A 287 -5.23 -6.39 -0.86
CA ALA A 287 -6.24 -5.90 0.07
C ALA A 287 -6.98 -7.02 0.81
N LEU A 288 -7.41 -8.07 0.10
CA LEU A 288 -8.09 -9.20 0.73
C LEU A 288 -7.14 -9.97 1.67
N VAL A 289 -5.87 -10.15 1.29
CA VAL A 289 -4.86 -10.74 2.18
C VAL A 289 -4.57 -9.85 3.38
N ALA A 290 -4.50 -8.52 3.21
CA ALA A 290 -4.33 -7.58 4.33
C ALA A 290 -5.49 -7.69 5.32
N TYR A 291 -6.73 -7.75 4.83
CA TYR A 291 -7.94 -7.90 5.64
C TYR A 291 -7.97 -9.24 6.40
N LYS A 292 -7.64 -10.36 5.75
CA LYS A 292 -7.48 -11.66 6.44
C LYS A 292 -6.42 -11.60 7.53
N THR A 293 -5.26 -11.04 7.20
CA THR A 293 -4.10 -10.97 8.10
C THR A 293 -4.42 -10.14 9.34
N PHE A 294 -5.23 -9.08 9.20
CA PHE A 294 -5.66 -8.22 10.31
C PHE A 294 -6.39 -8.97 11.42
N PHE A 295 -7.27 -9.92 11.11
CA PHE A 295 -7.97 -10.72 12.13
C PHE A 295 -7.06 -11.64 12.93
N SER A 296 -5.87 -11.96 12.41
CA SER A 296 -4.82 -12.69 13.14
C SER A 296 -3.86 -11.77 13.90
N GLY A 297 -4.11 -10.46 13.91
CA GLY A 297 -3.25 -9.43 14.52
C GLY A 297 -2.01 -9.06 13.68
N GLY A 298 -1.89 -9.60 12.47
CA GLY A 298 -0.78 -9.30 11.56
C GLY A 298 -1.04 -8.07 10.68
N LYS A 299 -0.08 -7.80 9.79
CA LYS A 299 -0.14 -6.75 8.75
C LYS A 299 0.47 -7.26 7.46
N LEU A 300 0.00 -6.81 6.29
CA LEU A 300 0.50 -7.26 4.98
C LEU A 300 2.01 -7.08 4.86
N PHE A 301 2.52 -5.87 5.15
CA PHE A 301 3.91 -5.49 4.95
C PHE A 301 4.82 -5.57 6.19
N VAL A 302 4.36 -6.20 7.28
CA VAL A 302 5.19 -6.44 8.48
C VAL A 302 5.59 -7.91 8.55
N PHE A 303 6.79 -8.19 8.05
CA PHE A 303 7.33 -9.53 7.97
C PHE A 303 8.04 -9.92 9.27
N PRO A 304 7.95 -11.19 9.71
CA PRO A 304 8.81 -11.71 10.77
C PRO A 304 10.28 -11.51 10.39
N LYS A 305 11.13 -11.20 11.37
CA LYS A 305 12.58 -11.09 11.14
C LYS A 305 13.08 -12.41 10.54
N ALA A 306 13.69 -12.34 9.36
CA ALA A 306 14.33 -13.51 8.77
C ALA A 306 15.35 -14.06 9.77
N ILE A 307 15.26 -15.35 10.08
CA ILE A 307 16.26 -16.03 10.88
C ILE A 307 17.50 -16.08 10.01
N SER A 308 18.55 -15.34 10.38
CA SER A 308 19.87 -15.46 9.77
C SER A 308 20.24 -16.93 9.80
N SER A 309 20.26 -17.59 8.63
CA SER A 309 21.07 -18.79 8.51
C SER A 309 22.50 -18.31 8.59
N ASP A 310 23.11 -18.40 9.78
CA ASP A 310 24.56 -18.41 9.85
C ASP A 310 25.05 -19.38 8.77
N PRO A 311 26.09 -19.01 7.99
CA PRO A 311 26.60 -19.91 6.98
C PRO A 311 26.93 -21.22 7.67
N VAL A 312 26.18 -22.27 7.33
CA VAL A 312 26.53 -23.63 7.72
C VAL A 312 27.85 -23.89 7.01
N VAL A 313 28.95 -23.63 7.72
CA VAL A 313 30.25 -24.19 7.39
C VAL A 313 30.01 -25.69 7.45
N LYS A 314 29.79 -26.29 6.28
CA LYS A 314 29.86 -27.74 6.12
C LYS A 314 31.30 -28.11 6.44
N VAL A 315 31.57 -28.35 7.72
CA VAL A 315 32.76 -29.08 8.14
C VAL A 315 32.68 -30.41 7.41
N PRO A 316 33.63 -30.74 6.51
CA PRO A 316 33.64 -32.03 5.86
C PRO A 316 33.64 -33.10 6.94
N ALA A 317 32.69 -34.03 6.86
CA ALA A 317 32.65 -35.16 7.77
C ALA A 317 34.04 -35.84 7.77
N PRO A 318 34.59 -36.21 8.94
CA PRO A 318 35.86 -36.92 8.98
C PRO A 318 35.70 -38.22 8.21
N VAL A 319 36.57 -38.45 7.22
CA VAL A 319 36.66 -39.73 6.53
C VAL A 319 37.16 -40.76 7.53
N ILE A 320 36.25 -41.55 8.11
CA ILE A 320 36.60 -42.70 8.94
C ILE A 320 36.96 -43.84 7.98
N LYS A 321 38.25 -44.17 7.89
CA LYS A 321 38.71 -45.45 7.33
C LYS A 321 38.30 -46.57 8.28
N PRO A 322 37.75 -47.70 7.78
CA PRO A 322 37.45 -48.84 8.64
C PRO A 322 38.75 -49.56 9.00
N SER A 323 39.10 -49.58 10.28
CA SER A 323 40.05 -50.55 10.86
C SER A 323 39.27 -51.66 11.56
N SER A 324 39.69 -52.88 11.25
CA SER A 324 39.25 -54.16 11.78
C SER A 324 39.49 -54.36 13.28
N GLU A 325 38.80 -55.39 13.81
CA GLU A 325 38.96 -56.14 15.07
C GLU A 325 37.88 -55.87 16.15
N THR A 326 36.99 -56.83 16.46
CA THR A 326 37.09 -58.11 17.20
C THR A 326 36.74 -57.96 18.68
N SER A 327 35.59 -58.56 19.04
CA SER A 327 35.15 -59.17 20.30
C SER A 327 35.70 -58.70 21.66
N GLY A 328 34.79 -58.30 22.56
CA GLY A 328 35.04 -58.24 24.00
C GLY A 328 33.80 -57.85 24.83
N ILE A 329 33.30 -58.81 25.61
CA ILE A 329 32.14 -58.74 26.53
C ILE A 329 32.50 -57.99 27.82
N SER A 330 31.57 -57.21 28.41
CA SER A 330 31.08 -57.35 29.81
C SER A 330 30.53 -56.06 30.45
N ASN A 331 29.23 -56.11 30.77
CA ASN A 331 28.49 -55.71 31.98
C ASN A 331 28.85 -54.46 32.85
N ASN A 332 27.75 -53.76 33.15
CA ASN A 332 27.24 -53.33 34.47
C ASN A 332 27.38 -51.86 34.97
N THR A 333 26.19 -51.21 34.97
CA THR A 333 25.48 -50.52 36.08
C THR A 333 26.00 -49.23 36.74
N SER A 334 25.08 -48.26 36.73
CA SER A 334 24.63 -47.38 37.83
C SER A 334 25.30 -46.01 38.05
N SER A 335 24.51 -44.99 37.71
CA SER A 335 24.02 -43.92 38.60
C SER A 335 24.97 -43.33 39.65
N LYS A 336 25.30 -42.03 39.50
CA LYS A 336 25.00 -41.04 40.56
C LYS A 336 25.11 -39.59 40.06
N LYS A 337 24.09 -38.84 40.45
CA LYS A 337 23.88 -37.41 40.34
C LYS A 337 24.71 -36.71 41.43
N SER A 338 25.42 -35.63 41.10
CA SER A 338 25.77 -34.59 42.07
C SER A 338 25.92 -33.24 41.38
N VAL A 339 25.13 -32.31 41.87
CA VAL A 339 25.12 -30.87 41.58
C VAL A 339 26.03 -30.23 42.61
N VAL A 340 27.05 -29.48 42.21
CA VAL A 340 27.60 -28.37 43.00
C VAL A 340 28.00 -27.22 42.07
N GLN A 341 27.49 -26.07 42.48
CA GLN A 341 27.63 -24.68 42.07
C GLN A 341 29.09 -24.18 41.97
N VAL A 342 29.42 -23.36 40.96
CA VAL A 342 30.65 -22.57 40.93
C VAL A 342 30.33 -21.11 40.59
N THR A 343 30.73 -20.26 41.52
CA THR A 343 30.77 -18.80 41.49
C THR A 343 31.94 -18.26 40.67
N SER A 344 31.74 -17.03 40.19
CA SER A 344 32.65 -16.15 39.45
C SER A 344 34.00 -15.87 40.12
N GLU A 345 35.07 -15.84 39.32
CA GLU A 345 36.32 -15.14 39.64
C GLU A 345 36.77 -14.22 38.49
N THR A 346 37.10 -12.99 38.88
CA THR A 346 37.77 -11.95 38.08
C THR A 346 39.22 -11.89 38.55
N SER A 347 40.19 -11.93 37.64
CA SER A 347 41.61 -11.79 37.98
C SER A 347 42.18 -10.43 37.57
N HIS A 348 42.71 -9.73 38.57
CA HIS A 348 43.61 -8.59 38.44
C HIS A 348 45.04 -9.07 38.15
N LEU A 349 45.80 -8.30 37.37
CA LEU A 349 47.27 -8.27 37.44
C LEU A 349 47.77 -6.83 37.48
N ALA A 350 48.68 -6.55 38.42
CA ALA A 350 49.43 -5.32 38.57
C ALA A 350 50.93 -5.64 38.62
N GLY A 351 51.77 -4.73 38.11
CA GLY A 351 53.20 -4.72 38.45
C GLY A 351 54.15 -3.96 37.50
N THR A 352 54.38 -2.66 37.80
CA THR A 352 55.68 -1.92 37.89
C THR A 352 56.69 -1.91 36.71
N ARG A 353 57.52 -0.89 36.37
CA ARG A 353 57.88 0.47 36.87
C ARG A 353 58.79 1.18 35.81
N LYS A 354 58.70 2.53 35.72
CA LYS A 354 59.72 3.58 35.44
C LYS A 354 60.57 3.62 34.14
N THR A 355 60.52 4.73 33.39
CA THR A 355 61.51 5.86 33.34
C THR A 355 61.16 6.88 32.22
N SER A 356 61.49 8.16 32.41
CA SER A 356 61.54 9.26 31.41
C SER A 356 63.00 9.81 31.41
N PRO A 357 63.47 10.78 30.58
CA PRO A 357 62.80 11.68 29.60
C PRO A 357 63.60 11.92 28.27
N VAL A 358 63.14 12.86 27.42
CA VAL A 358 63.90 13.91 26.69
C VAL A 358 63.36 14.22 25.27
N LYS A 359 63.44 15.51 24.95
CA LYS A 359 62.88 16.37 23.90
C LYS A 359 64.00 16.76 22.93
N ILE A 360 63.80 16.74 21.60
CA ILE A 360 64.50 17.64 20.64
C ILE A 360 63.55 18.02 19.49
N THR A 361 63.66 19.29 19.12
CA THR A 361 62.94 20.09 18.14
C THR A 361 63.71 20.15 16.80
N SER A 362 63.01 20.31 15.67
CA SER A 362 63.48 21.13 14.54
C SER A 362 62.32 21.71 13.72
N VAL A 363 62.49 22.98 13.35
CA VAL A 363 61.54 23.99 12.85
C VAL A 363 61.66 24.16 11.31
N VAL A 364 60.68 24.86 10.70
CA VAL A 364 60.75 25.83 9.55
C VAL A 364 59.93 25.36 8.31
N GLN A 365 59.04 26.11 7.64
CA GLN A 365 58.45 27.47 7.72
C GLN A 365 57.15 27.53 6.82
N ASN A 366 56.19 28.38 7.23
CA ASN A 366 55.24 29.28 6.52
C ASN A 366 54.86 29.05 5.03
N THR A 367 53.61 29.30 4.57
CA THR A 367 52.79 30.56 4.64
C THR A 367 51.27 30.25 4.50
N THR A 368 50.34 30.70 5.38
CA THR A 368 49.52 31.95 5.35
C THR A 368 48.80 32.27 4.01
N SER A 369 47.53 32.70 3.87
CA SER A 369 46.57 33.35 4.80
C SER A 369 45.12 33.41 4.24
N THR A 370 44.12 33.19 5.12
CA THR A 370 42.85 33.94 5.39
C THR A 370 41.92 34.57 4.30
N VAL A 371 40.69 34.05 4.18
CA VAL A 371 39.31 34.59 4.49
C VAL A 371 39.15 36.14 4.62
N PRO A 372 38.08 36.80 4.08
CA PRO A 372 36.82 37.05 4.84
C PRO A 372 35.48 37.13 4.06
N ALA A 373 34.39 37.02 4.82
CA ALA A 373 32.98 37.20 4.45
C ALA A 373 32.52 38.68 4.48
N SER A 374 31.47 39.07 3.72
CA SER A 374 30.35 39.92 4.22
C SER A 374 29.19 40.15 3.22
N LYS A 375 27.95 40.14 3.76
CA LYS A 375 26.78 41.05 3.62
C LYS A 375 26.17 41.50 2.25
N ALA A 376 24.87 41.21 2.15
CA ALA A 376 23.70 42.11 1.99
C ALA A 376 23.41 42.92 0.69
N ALA A 377 22.23 42.59 0.13
CA ALA A 377 21.10 43.46 -0.25
C ALA A 377 21.00 44.16 -1.62
N VAL A 378 19.75 44.14 -2.11
CA VAL A 378 18.97 45.19 -2.82
C VAL A 378 18.46 44.85 -4.23
N HIS A 379 17.13 44.98 -4.33
CA HIS A 379 16.25 45.05 -5.49
C HIS A 379 16.72 45.98 -6.62
N SER A 380 16.30 45.69 -7.85
CA SER A 380 15.71 46.72 -8.71
C SER A 380 14.65 46.12 -9.64
N ALA A 381 13.51 46.81 -9.66
CA ALA A 381 12.43 46.67 -10.62
C ALA A 381 12.57 47.76 -11.71
N LEU A 382 11.61 47.77 -12.65
CA LEU A 382 11.38 48.66 -13.81
C LEU A 382 11.91 48.10 -15.14
N GLY A 383 11.13 48.03 -16.23
CA GLY A 383 9.76 48.46 -16.44
C GLY A 383 9.31 48.21 -17.89
N LYS A 384 8.04 47.81 -18.00
CA LYS A 384 6.97 48.14 -18.98
C LYS A 384 7.29 48.71 -20.39
N THR A 385 6.32 48.40 -21.27
CA THR A 385 5.91 49.00 -22.57
C THR A 385 6.62 48.44 -23.81
N GLU A 386 5.99 48.20 -24.97
CA GLU A 386 4.62 48.30 -25.48
C GLU A 386 4.54 47.52 -26.82
N LYS A 387 3.34 47.05 -27.17
CA LYS A 387 2.70 46.94 -28.50
C LYS A 387 3.50 46.51 -29.76
N SER A 388 3.00 45.42 -30.36
CA SER A 388 2.81 45.11 -31.80
C SER A 388 2.63 46.33 -32.74
N PRO A 389 2.86 46.26 -34.08
CA PRO A 389 2.23 45.24 -34.95
C PRO A 389 2.98 44.79 -36.24
N ASP A 390 2.45 43.69 -36.80
CA ASP A 390 2.34 43.26 -38.21
C ASP A 390 3.37 43.69 -39.26
N SER A 391 3.91 42.67 -39.96
CA SER A 391 4.06 42.74 -41.42
C SER A 391 4.06 41.34 -42.07
N LYS A 392 3.09 41.13 -42.98
CA LYS A 392 3.05 40.03 -43.95
C LYS A 392 4.17 40.19 -45.00
N ALA A 393 4.83 39.10 -45.37
CA ALA A 393 5.26 38.89 -46.76
C ALA A 393 5.50 37.41 -47.05
N LYS A 394 5.10 37.03 -48.27
CA LYS A 394 5.04 35.70 -48.89
C LYS A 394 6.29 35.52 -49.77
N VAL A 395 6.72 34.27 -50.03
CA VAL A 395 7.07 33.70 -51.36
C VAL A 395 8.07 32.51 -51.27
N SER A 396 7.66 31.39 -51.89
CA SER A 396 8.37 30.34 -52.67
C SER A 396 9.64 29.70 -52.08
N GLY A 397 9.64 28.39 -51.78
CA GLY A 397 9.98 27.29 -52.72
C GLY A 397 11.19 26.57 -52.14
N THR A 398 11.25 25.26 -51.90
CA THR A 398 11.39 24.18 -52.88
C THR A 398 11.39 22.86 -52.08
N GLN A 399 10.67 21.83 -52.53
CA GLN A 399 10.84 20.43 -52.08
C GLN A 399 11.81 19.72 -53.05
N PRO A 400 12.43 18.54 -52.76
CA PRO A 400 11.65 17.29 -52.88
C PRO A 400 12.15 15.99 -52.17
N LYS A 401 11.23 15.00 -52.14
CA LYS A 401 11.34 13.51 -52.05
C LYS A 401 11.63 12.88 -50.66
N THR A 402 11.06 11.75 -50.21
CA THR A 402 10.43 10.55 -50.85
C THR A 402 9.44 9.81 -49.89
N HIS A 403 8.34 9.28 -50.46
CA HIS A 403 7.61 7.98 -50.25
C HIS A 403 7.65 7.24 -48.88
N LYS A 404 6.56 6.68 -48.31
CA LYS A 404 5.56 5.71 -48.89
C LYS A 404 4.32 5.56 -47.96
N ALA A 405 3.15 5.27 -48.56
CA ALA A 405 1.82 5.05 -47.97
C ALA A 405 1.67 3.67 -47.27
N VAL A 406 0.61 3.35 -46.49
CA VAL A 406 -0.73 2.91 -46.96
C VAL A 406 -1.82 2.83 -45.84
N LYS A 407 -2.98 3.44 -46.15
CA LYS A 407 -4.43 3.17 -45.86
C LYS A 407 -4.93 2.62 -44.50
N LYS A 408 -5.98 3.30 -43.98
CA LYS A 408 -7.32 2.69 -43.80
C LYS A 408 -8.46 3.70 -43.97
N ARG A 409 -9.58 3.19 -44.49
CA ARG A 409 -10.78 3.85 -45.02
C ARG A 409 -11.61 4.58 -43.94
N GLN A 410 -12.18 5.74 -44.29
CA GLN A 410 -13.45 6.22 -43.74
C GLN A 410 -14.39 6.54 -44.89
N ALA A 411 -15.59 5.95 -44.84
CA ALA A 411 -16.67 6.21 -45.78
C ALA A 411 -17.46 7.44 -45.32
N GLN A 412 -17.66 8.36 -46.25
CA GLN A 412 -18.51 9.53 -46.12
C GLN A 412 -19.90 9.19 -46.66
N ALA A 413 -20.95 9.56 -45.93
CA ALA A 413 -22.30 9.72 -46.47
C ALA A 413 -22.79 11.12 -46.13
N THR A 414 -23.11 11.88 -47.18
CA THR A 414 -23.54 13.28 -47.15
C THR A 414 -25.06 13.44 -47.10
N ARG A 415 -25.47 14.56 -46.48
CA ARG A 415 -26.59 15.47 -46.83
C ARG A 415 -27.99 15.18 -46.24
N ASN A 416 -28.47 16.06 -45.35
CA ASN A 416 -29.31 17.22 -45.73
C ASN A 416 -29.66 18.13 -44.54
N LYS A 417 -29.51 19.44 -44.73
CA LYS A 417 -30.00 20.52 -43.84
C LYS A 417 -31.46 20.84 -44.17
N LYS A 418 -32.32 20.97 -43.17
CA LYS A 418 -33.55 21.79 -43.20
C LYS A 418 -33.63 22.62 -41.91
N ASN A 419 -33.87 23.92 -42.08
CA ASN A 419 -34.06 24.94 -41.03
C ASN A 419 -35.49 24.90 -40.48
N THR A 420 -35.67 24.98 -39.16
CA THR A 420 -36.81 25.66 -38.45
C THR A 420 -36.48 25.80 -36.95
N PRO A 421 -37.19 26.64 -36.15
CA PRO A 421 -36.56 27.64 -35.28
C PRO A 421 -36.47 27.21 -33.81
N GLN A 422 -35.53 27.80 -33.06
CA GLN A 422 -35.41 27.66 -31.61
C GLN A 422 -36.65 28.24 -30.89
N THR A 423 -37.43 27.38 -30.25
CA THR A 423 -38.34 27.73 -29.16
C THR A 423 -37.65 27.47 -27.83
N LYS A 424 -37.63 28.49 -26.96
CA LYS A 424 -37.18 28.38 -25.57
C LYS A 424 -38.07 27.39 -24.81
N ALA A 425 -37.51 26.27 -24.36
CA ALA A 425 -38.19 25.35 -23.46
C ALA A 425 -37.97 25.81 -22.01
N THR A 426 -39.01 26.38 -21.40
CA THR A 426 -39.15 26.47 -19.94
C THR A 426 -39.23 25.05 -19.38
N ARG A 427 -38.27 24.67 -18.54
CA ARG A 427 -38.22 23.38 -17.84
C ARG A 427 -39.29 23.39 -16.74
N SER A 428 -40.44 22.78 -17.01
CA SER A 428 -41.43 22.44 -15.98
C SER A 428 -40.80 21.40 -15.04
N MET A 429 -40.61 21.75 -13.76
CA MET A 429 -40.26 20.78 -12.72
C MET A 429 -41.50 19.93 -12.42
N ALA A 430 -41.67 18.84 -13.14
CA ALA A 430 -42.58 17.78 -12.73
C ALA A 430 -41.95 17.04 -11.54
N VAL A 431 -42.36 17.40 -10.33
CA VAL A 431 -42.05 16.63 -9.12
C VAL A 431 -42.80 15.30 -9.23
N ASN A 432 -42.07 14.19 -9.22
CA ASN A 432 -42.66 12.85 -9.29
C ASN A 432 -43.64 12.68 -8.10
N PRO A 433 -44.93 12.34 -8.32
CA PRO A 433 -45.92 12.22 -7.25
C PRO A 433 -45.53 11.22 -6.16
N VAL A 434 -44.62 10.29 -6.47
CA VAL A 434 -44.04 9.36 -5.50
C VAL A 434 -43.22 10.09 -4.41
N PHE A 435 -42.43 11.12 -4.75
CA PHE A 435 -41.65 11.88 -3.76
C PHE A 435 -42.51 12.79 -2.88
N LEU A 436 -43.66 13.23 -3.39
CA LEU A 436 -44.62 14.03 -2.64
C LEU A 436 -45.40 13.16 -1.62
N LEU A 437 -45.72 11.92 -2.00
CA LEU A 437 -46.37 10.95 -1.11
C LEU A 437 -45.44 10.43 -0.01
N THR A 438 -44.16 10.18 -0.29
CA THR A 438 -43.21 9.70 0.73
C THR A 438 -42.91 10.77 1.79
N GLY A 439 -42.80 12.04 1.41
CA GLY A 439 -42.60 13.15 2.35
C GLY A 439 -43.77 13.32 3.34
N ILE A 440 -45.02 13.15 2.87
CA ILE A 440 -46.21 13.25 3.72
C ILE A 440 -46.28 12.09 4.72
N ILE A 441 -45.91 10.87 4.30
CA ILE A 441 -45.92 9.69 5.18
C ILE A 441 -44.90 9.83 6.32
N ILE A 442 -43.68 10.31 6.01
CA ILE A 442 -42.63 10.52 7.02
C ILE A 442 -43.06 11.59 8.03
N PHE A 443 -43.69 12.67 7.57
CA PHE A 443 -44.19 13.74 8.45
C PHE A 443 -45.29 13.24 9.39
N LEU A 444 -46.23 12.45 8.89
CA LEU A 444 -47.33 11.88 9.70
C LEU A 444 -46.82 10.86 10.73
N LEU A 445 -45.84 10.04 10.38
CA LEU A 445 -45.20 9.09 11.33
C LEU A 445 -44.42 9.83 12.43
N GLY A 446 -43.71 10.91 12.08
CA GLY A 446 -43.03 11.76 13.06
C GLY A 446 -44.00 12.43 14.04
N ALA A 447 -45.11 12.96 13.53
CA ALA A 447 -46.16 13.57 14.35
C ALA A 447 -46.83 12.55 15.29
N ALA A 448 -47.11 11.34 14.81
CA ALA A 448 -47.68 10.27 15.63
C ALA A 448 -46.73 9.81 16.74
N ALA A 449 -45.43 9.67 16.45
CA ALA A 449 -44.41 9.33 17.45
C ALA A 449 -44.26 10.41 18.54
N LEU A 450 -44.36 11.69 18.15
CA LEU A 450 -44.33 12.81 19.10
C LEU A 450 -45.56 12.82 20.01
N ILE A 451 -46.76 12.61 19.45
CA ILE A 451 -48.01 12.52 20.22
C ILE A 451 -47.97 11.32 21.19
N TYR A 452 -47.44 10.17 20.74
CA TYR A 452 -47.27 8.98 21.57
C TYR A 452 -46.28 9.21 22.72
N ARG A 453 -45.15 9.89 22.46
CA ARG A 453 -44.20 10.29 23.52
C ARG A 453 -44.83 11.21 24.55
N LEU A 454 -45.60 12.22 24.10
CA LEU A 454 -46.27 13.16 24.98
C LEU A 454 -47.38 12.51 25.82
N THR A 455 -48.09 11.52 25.28
CA THR A 455 -49.14 10.78 26.01
C THR A 455 -48.57 9.79 27.03
N ILE A 456 -47.42 9.16 26.77
CA ILE A 456 -46.73 8.34 27.77
C ILE A 456 -46.18 9.20 28.91
N TRP A 457 -45.62 10.37 28.60
CA TRP A 457 -45.05 11.25 29.62
C TRP A 457 -46.13 11.81 30.56
N ARG A 458 -47.32 12.14 30.04
CA ARG A 458 -48.50 12.53 30.83
C ARG A 458 -49.11 11.42 31.69
N ARG A 459 -48.76 10.15 31.48
CA ARG A 459 -49.22 9.02 32.32
C ARG A 459 -48.21 8.65 33.42
N ARG A 460 -47.02 9.26 33.42
CA ARG A 460 -45.94 9.03 34.40
C ARG A 460 -45.66 10.23 35.31
N ALA A 461 -46.30 11.36 35.06
CA ALA A 461 -46.45 12.49 35.97
C ALA A 461 -47.89 12.48 36.48
#